data_AF-A0AAV0AQC2-F1
#
_entry.id   AF-A0AAV0AQC2-F1
#
_cell.length_a   1.000
_cell.length_b   1.000
_cell.length_c   1.000
_cell.angle_alpha   90.00
_cell.angle_beta   90.00
_cell.angle_gamma   90.00
#
_symmetry.space_group_name_H-M   'P 1'
#
loop_
_entity.id
_entity.type
_entity.pdbx_description
1 polymer ?
#
loop_
_entity_poly.entity_id
_entity_poly.type
_entity_poly.pdbx_seq_one_letter_code
_entity_poly.pdbx_strand_id
1 'polypeptide(L)'
;MLFNKLAFALLFLVGITFSKLQPRNSVSSHAYTKNVIELQTGFNKVFYTIGTDFNQVLIYCRNSKLSDVIAYFSRVHSSVSALSSRCIIGFKYHDLAFRFSNYFFQILIKLQGALIVISQYRKMIIGCRGLFVSISVHLNHIIKYMNKANVDVLGMGRYYSRHINFNLFNLLGFSLNLDAY
;
A
#
# COMPACT_ATOMS: atom_id res chain seq x y z
N MET A 1 24.56 5.39 -32.91
CA MET A 1 23.18 5.80 -32.59
C MET A 1 22.22 4.87 -33.32
N LEU A 2 21.84 3.77 -32.67
CA LEU A 2 20.94 2.76 -33.23
C LEU A 2 19.88 2.42 -32.17
N PHE A 3 18.64 2.78 -32.50
CA PHE A 3 17.40 2.07 -32.18
C PHE A 3 17.23 1.50 -30.77
N ASN A 4 17.06 2.41 -29.82
CA ASN A 4 16.67 2.14 -28.44
C ASN A 4 15.15 1.94 -28.26
N LYS A 5 14.49 1.14 -29.11
CA LYS A 5 13.01 0.95 -29.08
C LYS A 5 12.53 -0.50 -29.12
N LEU A 6 13.39 -1.49 -28.88
CA LEU A 6 13.05 -2.92 -29.04
C LEU A 6 13.16 -3.78 -27.76
N ALA A 7 13.18 -3.17 -26.57
CA ALA A 7 13.24 -3.91 -25.30
C ALA A 7 11.92 -3.93 -24.50
N PHE A 8 10.84 -3.31 -24.99
CA PHE A 8 9.57 -3.19 -24.25
C PHE A 8 8.46 -4.15 -24.69
N ALA A 9 8.72 -5.04 -25.65
CA ALA A 9 7.70 -5.92 -26.24
C ALA A 9 7.90 -7.42 -25.96
N LEU A 10 8.89 -7.81 -25.14
CA LEU A 10 9.35 -9.20 -25.02
C LEU A 10 9.13 -9.83 -23.63
N LEU A 11 8.04 -9.44 -22.95
CA LEU A 11 7.58 -10.09 -21.70
C LEU A 11 6.08 -10.47 -21.73
N PHE A 12 5.49 -10.58 -22.93
CA PHE A 12 4.04 -10.87 -23.08
C PHE A 12 3.70 -12.26 -23.62
N LEU A 13 4.67 -13.15 -23.86
CA LEU A 13 4.41 -14.34 -24.68
C LEU A 13 5.27 -15.55 -24.30
N VAL A 14 5.15 -16.06 -23.07
CA VAL A 14 5.45 -17.48 -22.79
C VAL A 14 4.51 -17.98 -21.69
N GLY A 15 3.65 -18.95 -22.03
CA GLY A 15 2.84 -19.67 -21.06
C GLY A 15 1.42 -20.06 -21.49
N ILE A 16 1.11 -20.18 -22.78
CA ILE A 16 -0.12 -20.86 -23.22
C ILE A 16 0.20 -22.33 -23.45
N THR A 17 0.10 -23.13 -22.39
CA THR A 17 -0.17 -24.57 -22.46
C THR A 17 -0.86 -25.01 -21.18
N PHE A 18 -2.20 -24.95 -21.17
CA PHE A 18 -2.98 -25.80 -20.28
C PHE A 18 -4.13 -26.44 -21.07
N SER A 19 -4.14 -27.76 -20.98
CA SER A 19 -5.03 -28.74 -21.58
C SER A 19 -6.51 -28.42 -21.39
N LYS A 20 -7.31 -28.78 -22.39
CA LYS A 20 -8.77 -28.88 -22.32
C LYS A 20 -9.19 -29.73 -21.13
N LEU A 21 -9.90 -29.14 -20.17
CA LEU A 21 -10.83 -29.82 -19.25
C LEU A 21 -11.96 -28.83 -18.91
N GLN A 22 -13.13 -29.08 -19.52
CA GLN A 22 -14.51 -28.65 -19.24
C GLN A 22 -14.83 -27.25 -18.64
N PRO A 23 -15.87 -26.54 -19.17
CA PRO A 23 -16.30 -25.27 -18.61
C PRO A 23 -17.14 -25.50 -17.35
N ARG A 24 -16.52 -25.33 -16.17
CA ARG A 24 -17.23 -25.07 -14.92
C ARG A 24 -16.82 -23.68 -14.41
N ASN A 25 -17.81 -22.79 -14.35
CA ASN A 25 -17.84 -21.50 -13.62
C ASN A 25 -17.31 -20.25 -14.35
N SER A 26 -18.10 -19.69 -15.27
CA SER A 26 -17.90 -18.31 -15.79
C SER A 26 -18.05 -17.21 -14.72
N VAL A 27 -18.73 -17.51 -13.60
CA VAL A 27 -18.96 -16.57 -12.48
C VAL A 27 -17.68 -16.29 -11.69
N SER A 28 -16.74 -17.25 -11.58
CA SER A 28 -15.49 -17.07 -10.83
C SER A 28 -14.49 -16.15 -11.54
N SER A 29 -14.45 -16.18 -12.88
CA SER A 29 -13.59 -15.33 -13.71
C SER A 29 -13.99 -13.86 -13.65
N HIS A 30 -15.30 -13.57 -13.67
CA HIS A 30 -15.79 -12.20 -13.53
C HIS A 30 -15.53 -11.63 -12.14
N ALA A 31 -15.80 -12.41 -11.08
CA ALA A 31 -15.51 -12.01 -9.70
C ALA A 31 -14.00 -11.77 -9.46
N TYR A 32 -13.14 -12.62 -10.02
CA TYR A 32 -11.69 -12.44 -9.97
C TYR A 32 -11.27 -11.13 -10.65
N THR A 33 -11.69 -10.91 -11.90
CA THR A 33 -11.37 -9.69 -12.67
C THR A 33 -11.85 -8.43 -11.96
N LYS A 34 -13.06 -8.45 -11.39
CA LYS A 34 -13.58 -7.36 -10.58
C LYS A 34 -12.69 -7.06 -9.38
N ASN A 35 -12.27 -8.07 -8.63
CA ASN A 35 -11.39 -7.90 -7.46
C ASN A 35 -10.00 -7.35 -7.85
N VAL A 36 -9.44 -7.78 -8.99
CA VAL A 36 -8.18 -7.21 -9.52
C VAL A 36 -8.33 -5.69 -9.71
N ILE A 37 -9.40 -5.27 -10.40
CA ILE A 37 -9.66 -3.86 -10.68
C ILE A 37 -9.88 -3.08 -9.39
N GLU A 38 -10.72 -3.59 -8.47
CA GLU A 38 -11.04 -2.89 -7.22
C GLU A 38 -9.83 -2.72 -6.30
N LEU A 39 -8.96 -3.75 -6.22
CA LEU A 39 -7.69 -3.68 -5.51
C LEU A 39 -6.75 -2.68 -6.19
N GLN A 40 -6.55 -2.77 -7.50
CA GLN A 40 -5.68 -1.85 -8.23
C GLN A 40 -6.12 -0.39 -8.08
N THR A 41 -7.41 -0.11 -8.23
CA THR A 41 -7.99 1.21 -7.97
C THR A 41 -7.79 1.63 -6.52
N GLY A 42 -7.92 0.72 -5.55
CA GLY A 42 -7.72 1.00 -4.13
C GLY A 42 -6.27 1.37 -3.81
N PHE A 43 -5.31 0.57 -4.25
CA PHE A 43 -3.88 0.82 -4.07
C PHE A 43 -3.46 2.13 -4.74
N ASN A 44 -3.88 2.35 -5.99
CA ASN A 44 -3.62 3.61 -6.70
C ASN A 44 -4.22 4.80 -5.96
N LYS A 45 -5.46 4.70 -5.46
CA LYS A 45 -6.10 5.77 -4.70
C LYS A 45 -5.29 6.15 -3.46
N VAL A 46 -4.81 5.18 -2.69
CA VAL A 46 -3.95 5.46 -1.52
C VAL A 46 -2.64 6.12 -1.96
N PHE A 47 -1.97 5.56 -2.97
CA PHE A 47 -0.71 6.09 -3.48
C PHE A 47 -0.84 7.55 -3.94
N TYR A 48 -1.89 7.87 -4.70
CA TYR A 48 -2.21 9.23 -5.12
C TYR A 48 -2.60 10.12 -3.93
N THR A 49 -3.44 9.65 -3.01
CA THR A 49 -3.83 10.43 -1.82
C THR A 49 -2.61 10.89 -1.03
N ILE A 50 -1.60 10.02 -0.87
CA ILE A 50 -0.35 10.38 -0.20
C ILE A 50 0.46 11.35 -1.07
N GLY A 51 0.54 11.11 -2.38
CA GLY A 51 1.38 11.84 -3.31
C GLY A 51 0.92 13.26 -3.68
N THR A 52 -0.38 13.46 -3.93
CA THR A 52 -0.93 14.71 -4.49
C THR A 52 -0.66 15.92 -3.58
N ASP A 53 -0.68 15.71 -2.26
CA ASP A 53 -0.57 16.79 -1.29
C ASP A 53 0.76 16.78 -0.52
N PHE A 54 1.75 15.96 -0.92
CA PHE A 54 3.01 15.82 -0.18
C PHE A 54 3.74 17.16 -0.01
N ASN A 55 3.86 17.95 -1.09
CA ASN A 55 4.49 19.27 -1.03
C ASN A 55 3.70 20.25 -0.13
N GLN A 56 2.37 20.08 -0.06
CA GLN A 56 1.53 20.88 0.81
C GLN A 56 1.74 20.54 2.28
N VAL A 57 1.99 19.27 2.64
CA VAL A 57 2.35 18.88 4.02
C VAL A 57 3.58 19.64 4.50
N LEU A 58 4.61 19.79 3.67
CA LEU A 58 5.80 20.58 4.02
C LEU A 58 5.44 22.05 4.28
N ILE A 59 4.61 22.65 3.42
CA ILE A 59 4.14 24.03 3.57
C ILE A 59 3.30 24.19 4.85
N TYR A 60 2.39 23.27 5.13
CA TYR A 60 1.55 23.29 6.32
C TYR A 60 2.38 23.15 7.60
N CYS A 61 3.36 22.24 7.60
CA CYS A 61 4.29 22.06 8.72
C CYS A 61 5.10 23.33 9.00
N ARG A 62 5.72 23.93 7.97
CA ARG A 62 6.52 25.17 8.10
C ARG A 62 5.70 26.34 8.62
N ASN A 63 4.46 26.46 8.19
CA ASN A 63 3.55 27.53 8.60
C ASN A 63 2.76 27.21 9.88
N SER A 64 3.11 26.14 10.61
CA SER A 64 2.42 25.72 11.83
C SER A 64 0.90 25.48 11.66
N LYS A 65 0.46 25.09 10.46
CA LYS A 65 -0.95 24.83 10.12
C LYS A 65 -1.37 23.41 10.50
N LEU A 66 -1.53 23.16 11.81
CA LEU A 66 -1.84 21.82 12.33
C LEU A 66 -3.14 21.23 11.75
N SER A 67 -4.19 22.03 11.60
CA SER A 67 -5.48 21.60 11.06
C SER A 67 -5.35 21.02 9.65
N ASP A 68 -4.52 21.62 8.81
CA ASP A 68 -4.31 21.18 7.43
C ASP A 68 -3.50 19.89 7.35
N VAL A 69 -2.51 19.72 8.24
CA VAL A 69 -1.77 18.46 8.39
C VAL A 69 -2.70 17.33 8.86
N ILE A 70 -3.55 17.61 9.86
CA ILE A 70 -4.57 16.66 10.33
C ILE A 70 -5.53 16.29 9.20
N ALA A 71 -6.00 17.27 8.42
CA ALA A 71 -6.89 17.04 7.29
C ALA A 71 -6.24 16.16 6.21
N TYR A 72 -4.96 16.36 5.94
CA TYR A 72 -4.19 15.47 5.05
C TYR A 72 -4.16 14.03 5.55
N PHE A 73 -3.78 13.78 6.82
CA PHE A 73 -3.76 12.41 7.35
C PHE A 73 -5.14 11.80 7.51
N SER A 74 -6.18 12.60 7.70
CA SER A 74 -7.57 12.12 7.69
C SER A 74 -7.97 11.58 6.32
N ARG A 75 -7.55 12.24 5.23
CA ARG A 75 -7.72 11.71 3.85
C ARG A 75 -6.94 10.43 3.64
N VAL A 76 -5.68 10.39 4.07
CA VAL A 76 -4.84 9.17 4.00
C VAL A 76 -5.50 8.02 4.76
N HIS A 77 -5.93 8.27 6.00
CA HIS A 77 -6.65 7.32 6.84
C HIS A 77 -7.89 6.77 6.15
N SER A 78 -8.74 7.63 5.60
CA SER A 78 -9.96 7.23 4.90
C SER A 78 -9.66 6.34 3.69
N SER A 79 -8.63 6.69 2.90
CA SER A 79 -8.21 5.89 1.75
C SER A 79 -7.62 4.53 2.16
N VAL A 80 -6.78 4.47 3.20
CA VAL A 80 -6.18 3.22 3.70
C VAL A 80 -7.25 2.32 4.34
N SER A 81 -8.19 2.90 5.08
CA SER A 81 -9.32 2.18 5.68
C SER A 81 -10.18 1.51 4.60
N ALA A 82 -10.54 2.27 3.55
CA ALA A 82 -11.27 1.73 2.40
C ALA A 82 -10.47 0.63 1.67
N LEU A 83 -9.16 0.80 1.49
CA LEU A 83 -8.30 -0.24 0.90
C LEU A 83 -8.29 -1.52 1.74
N SER A 84 -8.14 -1.42 3.07
CA SER A 84 -8.12 -2.58 3.96
C SER A 84 -9.42 -3.41 3.86
N SER A 85 -10.55 -2.74 3.67
CA SER A 85 -11.87 -3.35 3.45
C SER A 85 -12.02 -4.02 2.08
N ARG A 86 -11.21 -3.64 1.09
CA ARG A 86 -11.15 -4.34 -0.20
C ARG A 86 -10.21 -5.54 -0.16
N CYS A 87 -9.09 -5.44 0.56
CA CYS A 87 -8.14 -6.54 0.73
C CYS A 87 -8.76 -7.77 1.38
N ILE A 88 -9.66 -7.62 2.36
CA ILE A 88 -10.40 -8.75 2.97
C ILE A 88 -11.22 -9.55 1.94
N ILE A 89 -11.77 -8.89 0.92
CA ILE A 89 -12.55 -9.54 -0.14
C ILE A 89 -11.62 -10.08 -1.23
N GLY A 90 -10.71 -9.24 -1.72
CA GLY A 90 -9.87 -9.55 -2.87
C GLY A 90 -8.80 -10.61 -2.58
N PHE A 91 -8.21 -10.64 -1.38
CA PHE A 91 -7.18 -11.62 -1.04
C PHE A 91 -7.74 -13.01 -0.68
N LYS A 92 -9.05 -13.24 -0.87
CA LYS A 92 -9.59 -14.61 -0.98
C LYS A 92 -8.99 -15.35 -2.18
N TYR A 93 -8.52 -14.62 -3.19
CA TYR A 93 -7.74 -15.14 -4.30
C TYR A 93 -6.25 -14.93 -3.96
N HIS A 94 -5.59 -16.01 -3.52
CA HIS A 94 -4.24 -15.95 -2.93
C HIS A 94 -3.19 -15.30 -3.85
N ASP A 95 -3.28 -15.53 -5.15
CA ASP A 95 -2.38 -14.96 -6.15
C ASP A 95 -2.47 -13.41 -6.23
N LEU A 96 -3.65 -12.84 -5.92
CA LEU A 96 -3.82 -11.39 -5.86
C LEU A 96 -3.06 -10.79 -4.69
N ALA A 97 -3.01 -11.47 -3.53
CA ALA A 97 -2.24 -11.00 -2.39
C ALA A 97 -0.75 -10.88 -2.73
N PHE A 98 -0.20 -11.89 -3.41
CA PHE A 98 1.19 -11.86 -3.89
C PHE A 98 1.41 -10.75 -4.93
N ARG A 99 0.48 -10.58 -5.89
CA ARG A 99 0.58 -9.51 -6.90
C ARG A 99 0.59 -8.11 -6.29
N PHE A 100 -0.22 -7.88 -5.27
CA PHE A 100 -0.40 -6.55 -4.65
C PHE A 100 0.52 -6.28 -3.45
N SER A 101 1.33 -7.24 -3.00
CA SER A 101 2.30 -7.04 -1.91
C SER A 101 3.31 -5.94 -2.24
N ASN A 102 3.82 -5.91 -3.49
CA ASN A 102 4.71 -4.85 -3.96
C ASN A 102 4.04 -3.45 -3.87
N TYR A 103 2.75 -3.35 -4.21
CA TYR A 103 2.00 -2.09 -4.11
C TYR A 103 1.86 -1.62 -2.66
N PHE A 104 1.70 -2.56 -1.73
CA PHE A 104 1.67 -2.25 -0.29
C PHE A 104 2.99 -1.63 0.18
N PHE A 105 4.15 -2.21 -0.18
CA PHE A 105 5.44 -1.63 0.19
C PHE A 105 5.70 -0.28 -0.50
N GLN A 106 5.22 -0.08 -1.73
CA GLN A 106 5.27 1.23 -2.38
C GLN A 106 4.44 2.29 -1.64
N ILE A 107 3.28 1.93 -1.10
CA ILE A 107 2.50 2.82 -0.22
C ILE A 107 3.31 3.18 1.02
N LEU A 108 3.98 2.22 1.67
CA LEU A 108 4.80 2.49 2.85
C LEU A 108 5.96 3.45 2.53
N ILE A 109 6.67 3.24 1.41
CA ILE A 109 7.73 4.15 0.95
C ILE A 109 7.18 5.55 0.71
N LYS A 110 6.01 5.67 0.08
CA LYS A 110 5.39 6.97 -0.19
C LYS A 110 4.96 7.67 1.10
N LEU A 111 4.33 6.92 2.02
CA LEU A 111 3.89 7.42 3.32
C LEU A 111 5.08 7.90 4.16
N GLN A 112 6.19 7.15 4.15
CA GLN A 112 7.43 7.53 4.80
C GLN A 112 7.90 8.94 4.42
N GLY A 113 7.76 9.33 3.14
CA GLY A 113 8.11 10.68 2.71
C GLY A 113 7.41 11.75 3.54
N ALA A 114 6.10 11.64 3.73
CA ALA A 114 5.31 12.56 4.56
C ALA A 114 5.72 12.49 6.05
N LEU A 115 6.01 11.29 6.55
CA LEU A 115 6.43 11.07 7.93
C LEU A 115 7.80 11.69 8.25
N ILE A 116 8.76 11.65 7.31
CA ILE A 116 10.06 12.32 7.45
C ILE A 116 9.86 13.81 7.68
N VAL A 117 9.01 14.46 6.88
CA VAL A 117 8.72 15.90 7.04
C VAL A 117 8.16 16.19 8.43
N ILE A 118 7.17 15.42 8.88
CA ILE A 118 6.48 15.68 10.15
C ILE A 118 7.33 15.38 11.37
N SER A 119 8.25 14.42 11.25
CA SER A 119 9.17 14.08 12.35
C SER A 119 10.01 15.27 12.83
N GLN A 120 10.16 16.31 12.00
CA GLN A 120 10.86 17.54 12.32
C GLN A 120 10.01 18.53 13.15
N TYR A 121 8.69 18.30 13.29
CA TYR A 121 7.76 19.25 13.90
C TYR A 121 6.94 18.59 15.03
N ARG A 122 7.43 18.71 16.27
CA ARG A 122 6.83 18.07 17.46
C ARG A 122 5.32 18.31 17.62
N LYS A 123 4.82 19.52 17.38
CA LYS A 123 3.38 19.84 17.47
C LYS A 123 2.54 19.01 16.49
N MET A 124 3.06 18.76 15.29
CA MET A 124 2.39 17.98 14.26
C MET A 124 2.33 16.50 14.63
N ILE A 125 3.43 15.97 15.18
CA ILE A 125 3.49 14.59 15.70
C ILE A 125 2.41 14.38 16.77
N ILE A 126 2.35 15.27 17.76
CA ILE A 126 1.37 15.16 18.86
C ILE A 126 -0.05 15.24 18.32
N GLY A 127 -0.36 16.23 17.48
CA GLY A 127 -1.71 16.43 16.95
C GLY A 127 -2.18 15.33 16.00
N CYS A 128 -1.27 14.64 15.30
CA CYS A 128 -1.62 13.57 14.37
C CYS A 128 -1.51 12.16 14.97
N ARG A 129 -1.06 12.01 16.22
CA ARG A 129 -0.76 10.70 16.82
C ARG A 129 -1.94 9.72 16.75
N GLY A 130 -3.15 10.18 17.05
CA GLY A 130 -4.35 9.35 16.94
C GLY A 130 -4.59 8.83 15.51
N LEU A 131 -4.38 9.68 14.50
CA LEU A 131 -4.50 9.27 13.09
C LEU A 131 -3.41 8.27 12.69
N PHE A 132 -2.17 8.46 13.15
CA PHE A 132 -1.08 7.53 12.86
C PHE A 132 -1.36 6.13 13.40
N VAL A 133 -1.85 6.04 14.63
CA VAL A 133 -2.29 4.77 15.23
C VAL A 133 -3.43 4.14 14.41
N SER A 134 -4.46 4.91 14.05
CA SER A 134 -5.57 4.39 13.25
C SER A 134 -5.16 3.93 11.85
N ILE A 135 -4.27 4.66 11.17
CA ILE A 135 -3.69 4.23 9.89
C ILE A 135 -2.92 2.91 10.09
N SER A 136 -2.13 2.81 11.15
CA SER A 136 -1.37 1.59 11.48
C SER A 136 -2.27 0.37 11.63
N VAL A 137 -3.44 0.51 12.28
CA VAL A 137 -4.41 -0.59 12.41
C VAL A 137 -4.84 -1.10 11.04
N HIS A 138 -5.19 -0.21 10.10
CA HIS A 138 -5.61 -0.61 8.77
C HIS A 138 -4.48 -1.19 7.92
N LEU A 139 -3.25 -0.70 8.06
CA LEU A 139 -2.07 -1.31 7.42
C LEU A 139 -1.83 -2.73 7.95
N ASN A 140 -1.97 -2.96 9.27
CA ASN A 140 -1.87 -4.29 9.87
C ASN A 140 -2.99 -5.23 9.41
N HIS A 141 -4.19 -4.74 9.15
CA HIS A 141 -5.23 -5.56 8.54
C HIS A 141 -4.81 -6.04 7.15
N ILE A 142 -4.21 -5.17 6.33
CA ILE A 142 -3.70 -5.55 5.00
C ILE A 142 -2.60 -6.62 5.15
N ILE A 143 -1.63 -6.42 6.04
CA ILE A 143 -0.57 -7.40 6.34
C ILE A 143 -1.18 -8.76 6.76
N LYS A 144 -2.14 -8.74 7.70
CA LYS A 144 -2.85 -9.94 8.15
C LYS A 144 -3.53 -10.69 7.00
N TYR A 145 -4.13 -9.97 6.06
CA TYR A 145 -4.76 -10.61 4.89
C TYR A 145 -3.74 -11.17 3.90
N MET A 146 -2.58 -10.52 3.75
CA MET A 146 -1.47 -11.05 2.94
C MET A 146 -0.87 -12.33 3.56
N ASN A 147 -0.62 -12.34 4.87
CA ASN A 147 -0.09 -13.52 5.57
C ASN A 147 -1.09 -14.69 5.52
N LYS A 148 -2.40 -14.42 5.70
CA LYS A 148 -3.45 -15.42 5.49
C LYS A 148 -3.48 -15.99 4.07
N ALA A 149 -2.90 -15.28 3.11
CA ALA A 149 -2.74 -15.72 1.73
C ALA A 149 -1.36 -16.31 1.43
N ASN A 150 -0.58 -16.66 2.46
CA ASN A 150 0.76 -17.24 2.39
C ASN A 150 1.79 -16.34 1.69
N VAL A 151 1.58 -15.01 1.69
CA VAL A 151 2.61 -14.07 1.26
C VAL A 151 3.62 -13.91 2.41
N ASP A 152 4.91 -14.11 2.12
CA ASP A 152 6.00 -13.83 3.05
C ASP A 152 6.22 -12.32 3.21
N VAL A 153 5.32 -11.65 3.93
CA VAL A 153 5.40 -10.20 4.19
C VAL A 153 6.65 -9.86 5.01
N LEU A 154 7.11 -10.76 5.88
CA LEU A 154 8.34 -10.57 6.64
C LEU A 154 9.58 -10.53 5.72
N GLY A 155 9.73 -11.52 4.84
CA GLY A 155 10.80 -11.56 3.85
C GLY A 155 10.78 -10.35 2.93
N MET A 156 9.58 -9.94 2.48
CA MET A 156 9.44 -8.71 1.70
C MET A 156 9.78 -7.46 2.53
N GLY A 157 9.38 -7.39 3.80
CA GLY A 157 9.74 -6.32 4.72
C GLY A 157 11.25 -6.20 4.89
N ARG A 158 11.95 -7.34 5.03
CA ARG A 158 13.43 -7.38 5.06
C ARG A 158 14.04 -6.90 3.75
N TYR A 159 13.50 -7.30 2.60
CA TYR A 159 13.95 -6.83 1.29
C TYR A 159 13.79 -5.30 1.16
N TYR A 160 12.65 -4.76 1.57
CA TYR A 160 12.34 -3.34 1.51
C TYR A 160 12.96 -2.51 2.65
N SER A 161 13.56 -3.13 3.67
CA SER A 161 14.16 -2.42 4.81
C SER A 161 15.27 -1.43 4.41
N ARG A 162 15.89 -1.63 3.24
CA ARG A 162 16.84 -0.68 2.64
C ARG A 162 16.19 0.62 2.17
N HIS A 163 14.88 0.60 1.92
CA HIS A 163 14.10 1.73 1.42
C HIS A 163 13.10 2.25 2.46
N ILE A 164 12.75 1.44 3.46
CA ILE A 164 11.78 1.76 4.51
C ILE A 164 12.47 1.75 5.87
N ASN A 165 12.49 2.91 6.51
CA ASN A 165 12.89 3.10 7.88
C ASN A 165 11.72 2.79 8.82
N PHE A 166 11.56 1.52 9.18
CA PHE A 166 10.52 1.08 10.13
C PHE A 166 10.68 1.69 11.53
N ASN A 167 11.88 2.14 11.92
CA ASN A 167 12.07 2.85 13.18
C ASN A 167 11.39 4.22 13.18
N LEU A 168 11.37 4.93 12.04
CA LEU A 168 10.63 6.18 11.90
C LEU A 168 9.12 5.97 12.07
N PHE A 169 8.58 4.89 11.49
CA PHE A 169 7.19 4.51 11.69
C PHE A 169 6.88 4.31 13.18
N ASN A 170 7.71 3.50 13.86
CA ASN A 170 7.56 3.23 15.30
C ASN A 170 7.67 4.49 16.15
N LEU A 171 8.62 5.37 15.86
CA LEU A 171 8.80 6.66 16.55
C LEU A 171 7.55 7.54 16.48
N LEU A 172 6.85 7.51 15.34
CA LEU A 172 5.65 8.30 15.09
C LEU A 172 4.36 7.59 15.56
N GLY A 173 4.47 6.41 16.19
CA GLY A 173 3.34 5.70 16.77
C GLY A 173 2.65 4.71 15.84
N PHE A 174 3.24 4.38 14.70
CA PHE A 174 2.84 3.20 13.92
C PHE A 174 3.42 1.95 14.58
N SER A 175 2.67 0.85 14.58
CA SER A 175 3.14 -0.47 14.98
C SER A 175 2.83 -1.42 13.85
N LEU A 176 3.78 -1.67 12.94
CA LEU A 176 3.58 -2.55 11.79
C LEU A 176 4.01 -3.98 12.15
N ASN A 177 3.05 -4.90 12.20
CA ASN A 177 3.27 -6.28 12.59
C ASN A 177 3.68 -7.12 11.38
N LEU A 178 4.95 -6.98 10.96
CA LEU A 178 5.49 -7.74 9.84
C LEU A 178 5.72 -9.23 10.16
N ASP A 179 5.73 -9.59 11.45
CA ASP A 179 6.15 -10.92 11.95
C ASP A 179 5.01 -11.92 12.16
N ALA A 180 3.81 -11.70 11.63
CA ALA A 180 2.62 -12.40 12.14
C ALA A 180 2.30 -13.78 11.48
N TYR A 181 2.67 -14.84 12.23
CA TYR A 181 2.25 -16.27 12.23
C TYR A 181 2.73 -17.20 11.12
#